data_AF-A0A1S3JDH4-F1
#
_entry.id   AF-A0A1S3JDH4-F1
#
_cell.length_a   1.000
_cell.length_b   1.000
_cell.length_c   1.000
_cell.angle_alpha   90.00
_cell.angle_beta   90.00
_cell.angle_gamma   90.00
#
_symmetry.space_group_name_H-M   'P 1'
#
loop_
_entity.id
_entity.type
_entity.pdbx_description
1 polymer ?
#
loop_
_entity_poly.entity_id
_entity_poly.type
_entity_poly.pdbx_seq_one_letter_code
_entity_poly.pdbx_strand_id
1 'polypeptide(L)'
;MARFEIWLVVAFIPSLVAGYNSLSTKQVSEAKTRLRTVLKNYKAVLTTPGGGNGGLTTPLLATAVRLNFHDCVGGCDGCINFANEDNKGLEPIVKVLGDVYDKEGFSAVMSRADFWALAGIAALELAAENQRCRGRFCSVPKPSVTFKWGRKDCASSPTTKDMRELPNNHGDLAHVKKYFREEFGLNTREVVALMGAHTLGAAHRNQSGFAGRWVPRRDELSNQFYQILVNPNFNWTQSGFVRPQRPLRPFRPFRPNRPTPPPRTPKYQWDGNPVGFMLNTDVCLYKNLKLEADGKSKCTFNTCGASETASIVSEYAANNALWMKEFSKVYEKMISNGYDDLKLPG
;
A
#
# COMPACT_ATOMS: atom_id res chain seq x y z
N MET A 1 26.82 55.24 -25.07
CA MET A 1 26.13 53.94 -25.03
C MET A 1 25.63 53.70 -23.61
N ALA A 2 24.35 53.97 -23.35
CA ALA A 2 23.73 53.71 -22.06
C ALA A 2 23.07 52.31 -22.10
N ARG A 3 23.46 51.42 -21.21
CA ARG A 3 22.83 50.10 -21.06
C ARG A 3 21.59 50.24 -20.18
N PHE A 4 20.42 49.97 -20.76
CA PHE A 4 19.18 49.77 -20.01
C PHE A 4 19.20 48.37 -19.40
N GLU A 5 19.25 48.28 -18.06
CA GLU A 5 18.96 47.03 -17.35
C GLU A 5 17.45 46.93 -17.13
N ILE A 6 16.84 45.92 -17.73
CA ILE A 6 15.44 45.56 -17.55
C ILE A 6 15.33 44.78 -16.24
N TRP A 7 14.81 45.41 -15.19
CA TRP A 7 14.38 44.72 -13.99
C TRP A 7 13.09 43.94 -14.28
N LEU A 8 13.22 42.64 -14.52
CA LEU A 8 12.11 41.70 -14.50
C LEU A 8 11.59 41.59 -13.07
N VAL A 9 10.53 42.35 -12.76
CA VAL A 9 9.71 42.15 -11.56
C VAL A 9 9.03 40.79 -11.72
N VAL A 10 9.60 39.76 -11.10
CA VAL A 10 8.91 38.48 -10.91
C VAL A 10 7.77 38.74 -9.93
N ALA A 11 6.57 38.97 -10.46
CA ALA A 11 5.37 39.00 -9.66
C ALA A 11 5.22 37.64 -8.98
N PHE A 12 5.34 37.64 -7.65
CA PHE A 12 4.99 36.51 -6.81
C PHE A 12 3.49 36.31 -6.94
N ILE A 13 3.06 35.40 -7.83
CA ILE A 13 1.66 34.95 -7.86
C ILE A 13 1.49 34.13 -6.58
N PRO A 14 0.69 34.58 -5.60
CA PRO A 14 0.32 33.72 -4.49
C PRO A 14 -0.35 32.50 -5.13
N SER A 15 0.09 31.30 -4.80
CA SER A 15 -0.57 30.08 -5.23
C SER A 15 -2.03 30.17 -4.79
N LEU A 16 -2.89 30.55 -5.73
CA LEU A 16 -4.33 30.45 -5.59
C LEU A 16 -4.57 28.97 -5.33
N VAL A 17 -4.95 28.64 -4.09
CA VAL A 17 -5.66 27.41 -3.80
C VAL A 17 -6.88 27.50 -4.71
N ALA A 18 -6.81 26.90 -5.89
CA ALA A 18 -7.93 26.83 -6.81
C ALA A 18 -9.00 26.04 -6.08
N GLY A 19 -9.93 26.75 -5.44
CA GLY A 19 -11.09 26.12 -4.83
C GLY A 19 -11.88 25.48 -5.96
N TYR A 20 -11.81 24.15 -6.05
CA TYR A 20 -12.62 23.39 -7.01
C TYR A 20 -14.08 23.54 -6.60
N ASN A 21 -14.85 24.30 -7.38
CA ASN A 21 -16.25 24.59 -7.04
C ASN A 21 -17.20 23.44 -7.39
N SER A 22 -16.83 22.61 -8.37
CA SER A 22 -17.56 21.42 -8.76
C SER A 22 -16.62 20.42 -9.43
N LEU A 23 -16.99 19.14 -9.37
CA LEU A 23 -16.35 18.07 -10.12
C LEU A 23 -17.43 17.21 -10.75
N SER A 24 -17.43 17.09 -12.07
CA SER A 24 -18.43 16.30 -12.80
C SER A 24 -18.08 14.82 -12.88
N THR A 25 -19.10 13.97 -13.00
CA THR A 25 -18.95 12.54 -13.32
C THR A 25 -18.10 12.29 -14.59
N LYS A 26 -18.21 13.16 -15.60
CA LYS A 26 -17.39 13.11 -16.82
C LYS A 26 -15.91 13.32 -16.53
N GLN A 27 -15.55 14.37 -15.79
CA GLN A 27 -14.16 14.65 -15.41
C GLN A 27 -13.56 13.50 -14.58
N VAL A 28 -14.33 12.93 -13.65
CA VAL A 28 -13.90 11.75 -12.88
C VAL A 28 -13.68 10.55 -13.79
N SER A 29 -14.57 10.30 -14.75
CA SER A 29 -14.43 9.20 -15.72
C SER A 29 -13.19 9.35 -16.61
N GLU A 30 -12.91 10.57 -17.08
CA GLU A 30 -11.71 10.89 -17.86
C GLU A 30 -10.43 10.67 -17.05
N ALA A 31 -10.37 11.23 -15.83
CA ALA A 31 -9.25 11.03 -14.91
C ALA A 31 -9.04 9.54 -14.59
N LYS A 32 -10.11 8.80 -14.28
CA LYS A 32 -10.06 7.37 -13.99
C LYS A 32 -9.59 6.56 -15.19
N THR A 33 -10.06 6.87 -16.41
CA THR A 33 -9.61 6.21 -17.64
C THR A 33 -8.10 6.40 -17.84
N ARG A 34 -7.61 7.62 -17.58
CA ARG A 34 -6.19 7.90 -17.67
C ARG A 34 -5.38 7.15 -16.61
N LEU A 35 -5.79 7.24 -15.35
CA LEU A 35 -5.18 6.52 -14.24
C LEU A 35 -5.10 5.02 -14.53
N ARG A 36 -6.18 4.42 -15.03
CA ARG A 36 -6.21 3.01 -15.39
C ARG A 36 -5.17 2.66 -16.46
N THR A 37 -5.02 3.52 -17.46
CA THR A 37 -4.00 3.35 -18.52
C THR A 37 -2.59 3.38 -17.94
N VAL A 38 -2.30 4.37 -17.10
CA VAL A 38 -0.98 4.56 -16.49
C VAL A 38 -0.65 3.40 -15.54
N LEU A 39 -1.57 3.06 -14.64
CA LEU A 39 -1.38 2.01 -13.64
C LEU A 39 -1.16 0.63 -14.26
N LYS A 40 -1.89 0.31 -15.35
CA LYS A 40 -1.79 -0.97 -16.06
C LYS A 40 -0.51 -1.07 -16.90
N ASN A 41 -0.13 0.00 -17.59
CA ASN A 41 0.94 -0.03 -18.59
C ASN A 41 2.28 0.44 -18.06
N TYR A 42 2.37 0.87 -16.80
CA TYR A 42 3.63 1.29 -16.23
C TYR A 42 4.66 0.16 -16.24
N LYS A 43 5.71 0.36 -17.04
CA LYS A 43 6.92 -0.48 -17.04
C LYS A 43 8.03 0.36 -16.42
N ALA A 44 8.33 0.13 -15.15
CA ALA A 44 9.55 0.68 -14.58
C ALA A 44 10.75 0.06 -15.30
N VAL A 45 11.56 0.86 -15.99
CA VAL A 45 12.93 0.48 -16.32
C VAL A 45 13.74 0.71 -15.06
N LEU A 46 13.81 -0.29 -14.18
CA LEU A 46 14.79 -0.29 -13.09
C LEU A 46 16.10 -0.83 -13.66
N THR A 47 16.96 0.06 -14.16
CA THR A 47 18.37 -0.26 -14.39
C THR A 47 19.06 -0.38 -13.04
N THR A 48 19.06 -1.59 -12.44
CA THR A 48 20.07 -1.93 -11.44
C THR A 48 21.32 -2.44 -12.17
N PRO A 49 22.49 -1.77 -12.03
CA PRO A 49 23.75 -2.32 -12.52
C PRO A 49 24.09 -3.58 -11.71
N GLY A 50 23.98 -4.74 -12.35
CA GLY A 50 24.44 -6.02 -11.83
C GLY A 50 23.45 -6.74 -10.91
N GLY A 51 22.57 -7.57 -11.49
CA GLY A 51 21.99 -8.69 -10.76
C GLY A 51 20.59 -9.12 -11.19
N GLY A 52 20.52 -10.02 -12.18
CA GLY A 52 19.43 -10.98 -12.38
C GLY A 52 18.14 -10.41 -12.98
N ASN A 53 17.60 -11.10 -13.99
CA ASN A 53 16.23 -10.94 -14.46
C ASN A 53 15.26 -11.27 -13.30
N GLY A 54 14.95 -10.26 -12.50
CA GLY A 54 13.97 -10.29 -11.42
C GLY A 54 13.20 -8.97 -11.30
N GLY A 55 13.33 -8.10 -12.31
CA GLY A 55 12.51 -6.92 -12.45
C GLY A 55 11.06 -7.34 -12.56
N LEU A 56 10.29 -7.15 -11.50
CA LEU A 56 8.85 -7.26 -11.63
C LEU A 56 8.40 -6.03 -12.42
N THR A 57 8.23 -6.25 -13.72
CA THR A 57 7.35 -5.48 -14.62
C THR A 57 5.91 -5.61 -14.10
N THR A 58 5.64 -5.12 -12.90
CA THR A 58 4.31 -5.18 -12.30
C THR A 58 3.57 -3.87 -12.54
N PRO A 59 2.28 -3.95 -12.91
CA PRO A 59 1.34 -2.84 -12.79
C PRO A 59 1.48 -2.12 -11.44
N LEU A 60 1.30 -0.81 -11.40
CA LEU A 60 1.41 0.01 -10.17
C LEU A 60 0.23 -0.17 -9.20
N LEU A 61 -0.60 -1.19 -9.38
CA LEU A 61 -1.87 -1.38 -8.67
C LEU A 61 -1.67 -1.44 -7.15
N ALA A 62 -0.81 -2.35 -6.68
CA ALA A 62 -0.52 -2.49 -5.26
C ALA A 62 0.10 -1.22 -4.66
N THR A 63 1.00 -0.56 -5.41
CA THR A 63 1.65 0.67 -4.95
C THR A 63 0.68 1.85 -4.87
N ALA A 64 -0.33 1.93 -5.74
CA ALA A 64 -1.38 2.95 -5.67
C ALA A 64 -2.30 2.73 -4.46
N VAL A 65 -2.67 1.48 -4.18
CA VAL A 65 -3.43 1.13 -2.98
C VAL A 65 -2.64 1.46 -1.72
N ARG A 66 -1.33 1.18 -1.71
CA ARG A 66 -0.42 1.58 -0.63
C ARG A 66 -0.32 3.10 -0.51
N LEU A 67 -0.18 3.84 -1.61
CA LEU A 67 -0.12 5.30 -1.58
C LEU A 67 -1.34 5.89 -0.87
N ASN A 68 -2.55 5.41 -1.19
CA ASN A 68 -3.77 5.87 -0.52
C ASN A 68 -3.74 5.62 0.99
N PHE A 69 -3.28 4.45 1.45
CA PHE A 69 -3.18 4.20 2.89
C PHE A 69 -2.21 5.19 3.56
N HIS A 70 -1.02 5.37 2.97
CA HIS A 70 0.03 6.22 3.54
C HIS A 70 -0.32 7.72 3.49
N ASP A 71 -0.99 8.17 2.41
CA ASP A 71 -1.48 9.54 2.27
C ASP A 71 -2.57 9.85 3.31
N CYS A 72 -3.43 8.88 3.62
CA CYS A 72 -4.57 9.07 4.51
C CYS A 72 -4.26 8.87 6.00
N VAL A 73 -3.02 8.56 6.39
CA VAL A 73 -2.59 8.67 7.79
C VAL A 73 -2.43 10.15 8.13
N GLY A 74 -3.01 10.61 9.24
CA GLY A 74 -3.14 12.02 9.60
C GLY A 74 -4.20 12.78 8.77
N GLY A 75 -4.98 12.08 7.94
CA GLY A 75 -5.91 12.66 6.97
C GLY A 75 -5.34 12.73 5.55
N CYS A 76 -6.20 12.51 4.55
CA CYS A 76 -5.79 12.44 3.14
C CYS A 76 -5.54 13.84 2.56
N ASP A 77 -4.29 14.21 2.30
CA ASP A 77 -3.92 15.58 1.91
C ASP A 77 -2.94 15.67 0.73
N GLY A 78 -2.74 14.58 0.00
CA GLY A 78 -1.94 14.57 -1.22
C GLY A 78 -0.45 14.79 -0.94
N CYS A 79 0.04 14.40 0.25
CA CYS A 79 1.39 14.68 0.70
C CYS A 79 2.08 13.47 1.36
N ILE A 80 3.32 13.23 0.97
CA ILE A 80 4.17 12.18 1.57
C ILE A 80 5.49 12.78 2.06
N ASN A 81 5.90 12.39 3.26
CA ASN A 81 7.26 12.63 3.74
C ASN A 81 8.19 11.48 3.34
N PHE A 82 9.08 11.72 2.38
CA PHE A 82 10.04 10.70 1.91
C PHE A 82 11.21 10.45 2.87
N ALA A 83 11.42 11.29 3.88
CA ALA A 83 12.38 11.03 4.95
C ALA A 83 11.84 10.02 5.98
N ASN A 84 10.53 9.74 5.97
CA ASN A 84 9.96 8.67 6.78
C ASN A 84 10.27 7.30 6.13
N GLU A 85 10.98 6.43 6.86
CA GLU A 85 11.38 5.10 6.39
C GLU A 85 10.17 4.23 6.00
N ASP A 86 9.01 4.39 6.63
CA ASP A 86 7.81 3.63 6.28
C ASP A 86 7.22 4.04 4.92
N ASN A 87 7.56 5.23 4.40
CA ASN A 87 7.14 5.71 3.08
C ASN A 87 8.10 5.30 1.96
N LYS A 88 9.17 4.57 2.28
CA LYS A 88 10.19 4.18 1.30
C LYS A 88 9.59 3.40 0.13
N GLY A 89 10.04 3.73 -1.08
CA GLY A 89 9.52 3.17 -2.33
C GLY A 89 8.22 3.79 -2.86
N LEU A 90 7.64 4.82 -2.22
CA LEU A 90 6.49 5.57 -2.77
C LEU A 90 6.89 6.66 -3.77
N GLU A 91 8.12 7.17 -3.71
CA GLU A 91 8.60 8.24 -4.59
C GLU A 91 8.36 7.97 -6.10
N PRO A 92 8.63 6.76 -6.63
CA PRO A 92 8.38 6.50 -8.05
C PRO A 92 6.92 6.65 -8.47
N ILE A 93 5.96 6.19 -7.65
CA ILE A 93 4.54 6.33 -8.00
C ILE A 93 4.06 7.77 -7.84
N VAL A 94 4.53 8.49 -6.81
CA VAL A 94 4.21 9.91 -6.61
C VAL A 94 4.69 10.72 -7.82
N LYS A 95 5.91 10.44 -8.31
CA LYS A 95 6.44 11.08 -9.52
C LYS A 95 5.58 10.77 -10.76
N VAL A 96 5.23 9.50 -10.98
CA VAL A 96 4.46 9.08 -12.16
C VAL A 96 3.05 9.68 -12.17
N LEU A 97 2.36 9.65 -11.03
CA LEU A 97 1.05 10.25 -10.90
C LEU A 97 1.12 11.77 -10.95
N GLY A 98 2.19 12.39 -10.41
CA GLY A 98 2.44 13.82 -10.51
C GLY A 98 2.63 14.28 -11.95
N ASP A 99 3.47 13.58 -12.71
CA ASP A 99 3.69 13.81 -14.14
C ASP A 99 2.37 13.80 -14.93
N VAL A 100 1.47 12.86 -14.64
CA VAL A 100 0.15 12.76 -15.28
C VAL A 100 -0.77 13.90 -14.83
N TYR A 101 -0.82 14.15 -13.52
CA TYR A 101 -1.67 15.18 -12.92
C TYR A 101 -1.36 16.58 -13.47
N ASP A 102 -0.06 16.92 -13.57
CA ASP A 102 0.38 18.23 -14.03
C ASP A 102 0.24 18.37 -15.57
N LYS A 103 0.72 17.39 -16.35
CA LYS A 103 0.76 17.48 -17.82
C LYS A 103 -0.60 17.38 -18.48
N GLU A 104 -1.56 16.74 -17.83
CA GLU A 104 -2.91 16.53 -18.39
C GLU A 104 -3.93 17.49 -17.77
N GLY A 105 -3.47 18.47 -16.98
CA GLY A 105 -4.30 19.57 -16.49
C GLY A 105 -5.28 19.17 -15.39
N PHE A 106 -5.09 18.01 -14.73
CA PHE A 106 -5.94 17.60 -13.61
C PHE A 106 -5.82 18.53 -12.40
N SER A 107 -4.71 19.28 -12.29
CA SER A 107 -4.53 20.34 -11.30
C SER A 107 -5.55 21.47 -11.40
N ALA A 108 -6.16 21.69 -12.57
CA ALA A 108 -7.25 22.65 -12.75
C ALA A 108 -8.64 22.06 -12.44
N VAL A 109 -8.72 20.74 -12.14
CA VAL A 109 -9.98 19.98 -12.05
C VAL A 109 -10.25 19.46 -10.64
N MET A 110 -9.24 18.94 -9.95
CA MET A 110 -9.34 18.39 -8.60
C MET A 110 -8.01 18.52 -7.87
N SER A 111 -8.03 18.40 -6.55
CA SER A 111 -6.80 18.38 -5.74
C SER A 111 -5.97 17.12 -6.03
N ARG A 112 -4.68 17.18 -5.70
CA ARG A 112 -3.81 16.00 -5.78
C ARG A 112 -4.28 14.91 -4.82
N ALA A 113 -4.76 15.28 -3.64
CA ALA A 113 -5.36 14.37 -2.67
C ALA A 113 -6.56 13.61 -3.28
N ASP A 114 -7.47 14.29 -3.98
CA ASP A 114 -8.58 13.64 -4.70
C ASP A 114 -8.08 12.77 -5.86
N PHE A 115 -7.07 13.22 -6.60
CA PHE A 115 -6.48 12.46 -7.70
C PHE A 115 -5.81 11.16 -7.21
N TRP A 116 -5.10 11.19 -6.07
CA TRP A 116 -4.52 10.01 -5.45
C TRP A 116 -5.59 9.05 -4.96
N ALA A 117 -6.60 9.54 -4.23
CA ALA A 117 -7.75 8.73 -3.81
C ALA A 117 -8.37 7.98 -5.00
N LEU A 118 -8.59 8.69 -6.12
CA LEU A 118 -9.11 8.10 -7.36
C LEU A 118 -8.16 7.06 -7.98
N ALA A 119 -6.84 7.26 -7.88
CA ALA A 119 -5.82 6.33 -8.37
C ALA A 119 -5.87 4.99 -7.63
N GLY A 120 -6.04 4.99 -6.31
CA GLY A 120 -6.21 3.74 -5.55
C GLY A 120 -7.53 3.02 -5.87
N ILE A 121 -8.64 3.75 -6.07
CA ILE A 121 -9.91 3.16 -6.54
C ILE A 121 -9.73 2.50 -7.91
N ALA A 122 -9.12 3.23 -8.87
CA ALA A 122 -8.81 2.72 -10.19
C ALA A 122 -7.93 1.46 -10.14
N ALA A 123 -6.98 1.42 -9.20
CA ALA A 123 -6.11 0.27 -8.99
C ALA A 123 -6.87 -0.95 -8.46
N LEU A 124 -7.78 -0.78 -7.49
CA LEU A 124 -8.62 -1.86 -6.97
C LEU A 124 -9.55 -2.43 -8.05
N GLU A 125 -10.18 -1.56 -8.85
CA GLU A 125 -11.05 -1.98 -9.96
C GLU A 125 -10.28 -2.78 -11.01
N LEU A 126 -9.08 -2.32 -11.41
CA LEU A 126 -8.21 -3.04 -12.33
C LEU A 126 -7.74 -4.38 -11.74
N ALA A 127 -7.38 -4.41 -10.46
CA ALA A 127 -6.95 -5.63 -9.79
C ALA A 127 -8.09 -6.66 -9.70
N ALA A 128 -9.34 -6.21 -9.58
CA ALA A 128 -10.51 -7.09 -9.56
C ALA A 128 -10.94 -7.61 -10.95
N GLU A 129 -10.38 -7.09 -12.04
CA GLU A 129 -10.63 -7.62 -13.38
C GLU A 129 -9.94 -8.96 -13.62
N ASN A 130 -8.98 -9.35 -12.77
CA ASN A 130 -8.26 -10.62 -12.81
C ASN A 130 -7.80 -11.01 -14.22
N GLN A 131 -7.24 -10.07 -14.98
CA GLN A 131 -6.95 -10.23 -16.41
C GLN A 131 -5.99 -11.40 -16.73
N ARG A 132 -5.25 -11.90 -15.73
CA ARG A 132 -4.34 -13.06 -15.86
C ARG A 132 -4.98 -14.39 -15.47
N CYS A 133 -6.16 -14.36 -14.86
CA CYS A 133 -6.93 -15.55 -14.54
C CYS A 133 -7.77 -16.00 -15.74
N ARG A 134 -7.61 -17.26 -16.16
CA ARG A 134 -8.39 -17.87 -17.24
C ARG A 134 -9.41 -18.86 -16.67
N GLY A 135 -10.67 -18.74 -17.09
CA GLY A 135 -11.74 -19.70 -16.76
C GLY A 135 -12.90 -19.13 -15.95
N ARG A 136 -13.96 -19.91 -15.76
CA ARG A 136 -15.21 -19.50 -15.09
C ARG A 136 -15.03 -19.14 -13.61
N PHE A 137 -13.98 -19.65 -12.97
CA PHE A 137 -13.66 -19.41 -11.54
C PHE A 137 -12.85 -18.13 -11.29
N CYS A 138 -12.62 -17.32 -12.32
CA CYS A 138 -11.79 -16.12 -12.25
C CYS A 138 -12.53 -14.82 -11.99
N SER A 139 -13.87 -14.86 -12.02
CA SER A 139 -14.69 -13.69 -11.72
C SER A 139 -14.69 -13.44 -10.22
N VAL A 140 -14.01 -12.39 -9.79
CA VAL A 140 -14.17 -11.86 -8.42
C VAL A 140 -15.18 -10.72 -8.46
N PRO A 141 -15.97 -10.53 -7.39
CA PRO A 141 -16.84 -9.37 -7.28
C PRO A 141 -16.03 -8.08 -7.41
N LYS A 142 -16.55 -7.12 -8.18
CA LYS A 142 -15.91 -5.81 -8.30
C LYS A 142 -16.01 -5.06 -6.97
N PRO A 143 -14.95 -4.33 -6.56
CA PRO A 143 -15.02 -3.46 -5.40
C PRO A 143 -16.05 -2.36 -5.66
N SER A 144 -16.85 -2.05 -4.66
CA SER A 144 -17.90 -1.02 -4.71
C SER A 144 -17.48 0.16 -3.84
N VAL A 145 -16.37 0.82 -4.20
CA VAL A 145 -15.86 2.00 -3.51
C VAL A 145 -16.42 3.25 -4.17
N THR A 146 -17.15 4.07 -3.43
CA THR A 146 -17.69 5.32 -3.96
C THR A 146 -16.63 6.39 -3.93
N PHE A 147 -16.32 6.99 -5.08
CA PHE A 147 -15.46 8.17 -5.11
C PHE A 147 -16.26 9.39 -4.65
N LYS A 148 -15.74 10.07 -3.62
CA LYS A 148 -16.17 11.41 -3.18
C LYS A 148 -14.98 12.35 -3.28
N TRP A 149 -15.23 13.62 -3.57
CA TRP A 149 -14.22 14.65 -3.77
C TRP A 149 -14.37 15.79 -2.75
N GLY A 150 -13.35 16.64 -2.66
CA GLY A 150 -13.29 17.75 -1.71
C GLY A 150 -12.07 17.71 -0.78
N ARG A 151 -11.16 16.74 -0.97
CA ARG A 151 -9.91 16.69 -0.20
C ARG A 151 -9.06 17.91 -0.54
N LYS A 152 -8.35 18.44 0.46
CA LYS A 152 -7.47 19.60 0.30
C LYS A 152 -6.03 19.14 0.25
N ASP A 153 -5.29 19.68 -0.70
CA ASP A 153 -3.85 19.47 -0.75
C ASP A 153 -3.18 20.14 0.47
N CYS A 154 -2.19 19.46 1.05
CA CYS A 154 -1.33 20.10 2.04
C CYS A 154 -0.53 21.24 1.38
N ALA A 155 -0.05 22.20 2.18
CA ALA A 155 0.59 23.42 1.69
C ALA A 155 1.83 23.19 0.80
N SER A 156 2.51 22.05 0.95
CA SER A 156 3.73 21.69 0.23
C SER A 156 3.57 20.49 -0.72
N SER A 157 2.34 20.19 -1.14
CA SER A 157 2.02 19.08 -2.05
C SER A 157 2.96 19.02 -3.26
N PRO A 158 3.52 17.83 -3.60
CA PRO A 158 3.15 16.49 -3.11
C PRO A 158 3.92 15.99 -1.87
N THR A 159 4.63 16.87 -1.15
CA THR A 159 5.52 16.47 -0.05
C THR A 159 5.17 17.15 1.26
N THR A 160 5.55 16.55 2.39
CA THR A 160 5.50 17.19 3.71
C THR A 160 6.75 16.85 4.51
N LYS A 161 7.05 17.66 5.55
CA LYS A 161 8.06 17.37 6.57
C LYS A 161 7.47 16.65 7.79
N ASP A 162 6.14 16.51 7.85
CA ASP A 162 5.46 15.88 8.97
C ASP A 162 5.83 14.39 9.05
N MET A 163 6.21 13.95 10.24
CA MET A 163 6.55 12.55 10.51
C MET A 163 5.31 11.85 11.08
N ARG A 164 4.46 11.37 10.18
CA ARG A 164 3.28 10.58 10.54
C ARG A 164 3.71 9.20 11.04
N GLU A 165 3.12 8.75 12.14
CA GLU A 165 3.38 7.42 12.69
C GLU A 165 2.56 6.37 11.93
N LEU A 166 3.23 5.38 11.33
CA LEU A 166 2.60 4.25 10.64
C LEU A 166 2.49 3.04 11.59
N PRO A 167 1.59 2.07 11.32
CA PRO A 167 1.42 0.94 12.22
C PRO A 167 2.69 0.08 12.29
N ASN A 168 3.15 -0.18 13.52
CA ASN A 168 4.31 -1.03 13.76
C ASN A 168 4.15 -2.44 13.15
N ASN A 169 5.11 -2.81 12.29
CA ASN A 169 5.18 -4.11 11.61
C ASN A 169 5.37 -5.34 12.54
N HIS A 170 5.77 -5.12 13.79
CA HIS A 170 5.88 -6.15 14.82
C HIS A 170 4.78 -6.03 15.89
N GLY A 171 3.68 -5.32 15.61
CA GLY A 171 2.54 -5.24 16.53
C GLY A 171 1.77 -6.57 16.68
N ASP A 172 1.15 -6.74 17.85
CA ASP A 172 0.13 -7.77 18.08
C ASP A 172 -1.27 -7.26 17.70
N LEU A 173 -2.31 -8.07 17.95
CA LEU A 173 -3.67 -7.68 17.61
C LEU A 173 -4.17 -6.46 18.38
N ALA A 174 -3.74 -6.29 19.64
CA ALA A 174 -4.13 -5.14 20.45
C ALA A 174 -3.56 -3.85 19.86
N HIS A 175 -2.29 -3.89 19.44
CA HIS A 175 -1.66 -2.80 18.70
C HIS A 175 -2.41 -2.48 17.40
N VAL A 176 -2.65 -3.48 16.55
CA VAL A 176 -3.33 -3.30 15.26
C VAL A 176 -4.72 -2.70 15.46
N LYS A 177 -5.54 -3.27 16.36
CA LYS A 177 -6.87 -2.73 16.65
C LYS A 177 -6.84 -1.30 17.19
N LYS A 178 -5.89 -1.00 18.08
CA LYS A 178 -5.76 0.34 18.67
C LYS A 178 -5.42 1.36 17.60
N TYR A 179 -4.37 1.10 16.82
CA TYR A 179 -3.91 2.00 15.77
C TYR A 179 -5.03 2.35 14.79
N PHE A 180 -5.68 1.34 14.19
CA PHE A 180 -6.71 1.60 13.18
C PHE A 180 -8.00 2.21 13.76
N ARG A 181 -8.28 2.00 15.06
CA ARG A 181 -9.39 2.70 15.72
C ARG A 181 -9.07 4.17 15.90
N GLU A 182 -7.87 4.48 16.38
CA GLU A 182 -7.45 5.87 16.66
C GLU A 182 -7.25 6.65 15.37
N GLU A 183 -6.66 6.02 14.35
CA GLU A 183 -6.31 6.68 13.09
C GLU A 183 -7.49 6.83 12.13
N PHE A 184 -8.34 5.80 12.02
CA PHE A 184 -9.38 5.71 10.98
C PHE A 184 -10.80 5.46 11.55
N GLY A 185 -10.95 5.42 12.87
CA GLY A 185 -12.23 5.11 13.51
C GLY A 185 -12.76 3.70 13.20
N LEU A 186 -11.89 2.75 12.86
CA LEU A 186 -12.30 1.41 12.46
C LEU A 186 -12.63 0.51 13.67
N ASN A 187 -13.72 -0.25 13.56
CA ASN A 187 -14.00 -1.34 14.49
C ASN A 187 -13.21 -2.60 14.13
N THR A 188 -13.22 -3.61 15.00
CA THR A 188 -12.41 -4.83 14.81
C THR A 188 -12.70 -5.56 13.50
N ARG A 189 -13.95 -5.67 13.06
CA ARG A 189 -14.28 -6.34 11.78
C ARG A 189 -13.79 -5.52 10.59
N GLU A 190 -13.93 -4.19 10.66
CA GLU A 190 -13.42 -3.29 9.63
C GLU A 190 -11.89 -3.37 9.51
N VAL A 191 -11.19 -3.44 10.64
CA VAL A 191 -9.73 -3.64 10.67
C VAL A 191 -9.35 -4.93 9.94
N VAL A 192 -9.99 -6.06 10.30
CA VAL A 192 -9.72 -7.33 9.63
C VAL A 192 -9.97 -7.20 8.14
N ALA A 193 -11.09 -6.60 7.72
CA ALA A 193 -11.45 -6.42 6.31
C ALA A 193 -10.37 -5.66 5.52
N LEU A 194 -9.90 -4.53 6.07
CA LEU A 194 -8.90 -3.65 5.44
C LEU A 194 -7.53 -4.31 5.29
N MET A 195 -7.11 -5.10 6.29
CA MET A 195 -5.84 -5.86 6.24
C MET A 195 -5.79 -6.82 5.04
N GLY A 196 -6.94 -7.26 4.53
CA GLY A 196 -7.03 -8.03 3.28
C GLY A 196 -6.43 -7.34 2.04
N ALA A 197 -6.18 -6.02 2.07
CA ALA A 197 -5.45 -5.31 1.03
C ALA A 197 -4.07 -5.94 0.73
N HIS A 198 -3.46 -6.62 1.71
CA HIS A 198 -2.21 -7.36 1.55
C HIS A 198 -2.28 -8.51 0.54
N THR A 199 -3.47 -8.87 0.02
CA THR A 199 -3.56 -9.72 -1.19
C THR A 199 -2.85 -9.09 -2.40
N LEU A 200 -2.63 -7.76 -2.41
CA LEU A 200 -1.93 -7.06 -3.47
C LEU A 200 -0.47 -6.79 -3.10
N GLY A 201 0.43 -7.00 -4.06
CA GLY A 201 1.83 -6.63 -3.96
C GLY A 201 2.72 -7.61 -3.19
N ALA A 202 3.81 -7.07 -2.64
CA ALA A 202 4.86 -7.83 -1.99
C ALA A 202 5.68 -6.94 -1.08
N ALA A 203 6.27 -7.51 -0.04
CA ALA A 203 7.30 -6.86 0.74
C ALA A 203 8.65 -6.93 0.02
N HIS A 204 9.40 -5.83 0.10
CA HIS A 204 10.70 -5.67 -0.55
C HIS A 204 11.75 -5.24 0.48
N ARG A 205 12.84 -6.01 0.56
CA ARG A 205 13.85 -5.86 1.63
C ARG A 205 14.49 -4.48 1.67
N ASN A 206 14.68 -3.86 0.51
CA ASN A 206 15.24 -2.52 0.40
C ASN A 206 14.25 -1.41 0.78
N GLN A 207 12.95 -1.71 0.83
CA GLN A 207 11.89 -0.76 1.19
C GLN A 207 11.47 -0.87 2.65
N SER A 208 11.15 -2.09 3.14
CA SER A 208 10.63 -2.29 4.50
C SER A 208 11.49 -3.18 5.39
N GLY A 209 12.58 -3.73 4.87
CA GLY A 209 13.40 -4.74 5.56
C GLY A 209 12.86 -6.17 5.46
N PHE A 210 11.58 -6.34 5.08
CA PHE A 210 10.92 -7.64 4.86
C PHE A 210 10.96 -8.08 3.40
N ALA A 211 10.83 -9.38 3.12
CA ALA A 211 10.73 -9.86 1.75
C ALA A 211 9.80 -11.05 1.60
N GLY A 212 8.86 -10.94 0.65
CA GLY A 212 7.95 -12.03 0.34
C GLY A 212 6.68 -11.55 -0.34
N ARG A 213 5.89 -12.49 -0.83
CA ARG A 213 4.55 -12.25 -1.38
C ARG A 213 3.54 -12.89 -0.45
N TRP A 214 2.52 -12.14 -0.05
CA TRP A 214 1.41 -12.68 0.73
C TRP A 214 0.67 -13.78 -0.03
N VAL A 215 0.46 -13.57 -1.33
CA VAL A 215 -0.25 -14.50 -2.22
C VAL A 215 0.54 -14.75 -3.52
N PRO A 216 0.31 -15.87 -4.22
CA PRO A 216 0.96 -16.14 -5.52
C PRO A 216 0.67 -15.07 -6.58
N ARG A 217 -0.61 -14.67 -6.72
CA ARG A 217 -1.09 -13.70 -7.70
C ARG A 217 -1.33 -12.34 -7.08
N ARG A 218 -0.25 -11.59 -6.96
CA ARG A 218 -0.16 -10.33 -6.23
C ARG A 218 -0.73 -9.09 -6.94
N ASP A 219 -1.32 -9.26 -8.12
CA ASP A 219 -1.97 -8.22 -8.91
C ASP A 219 -3.48 -8.48 -9.08
N GLU A 220 -4.01 -9.47 -8.38
CA GLU A 220 -5.42 -9.87 -8.40
C GLU A 220 -6.06 -9.61 -7.03
N LEU A 221 -7.14 -8.83 -6.99
CA LEU A 221 -7.85 -8.52 -5.75
C LEU A 221 -8.75 -9.70 -5.38
N SER A 222 -8.44 -10.40 -4.29
CA SER A 222 -9.19 -11.57 -3.82
C SER A 222 -8.98 -11.81 -2.34
N ASN A 223 -9.77 -12.71 -1.76
CA ASN A 223 -9.62 -13.16 -0.38
C ASN A 223 -8.48 -14.18 -0.16
N GLN A 224 -7.57 -14.38 -1.14
CA GLN A 224 -6.48 -15.36 -1.04
C GLN A 224 -5.56 -15.12 0.16
N PHE A 225 -5.41 -13.86 0.60
CA PHE A 225 -4.70 -13.51 1.83
C PHE A 225 -5.23 -14.32 3.03
N TYR A 226 -6.55 -14.34 3.24
CA TYR A 226 -7.15 -15.12 4.33
C TYR A 226 -7.12 -16.62 4.06
N GLN A 227 -7.37 -17.04 2.82
CA GLN A 227 -7.33 -18.46 2.45
C GLN A 227 -5.97 -19.08 2.76
N ILE A 228 -4.87 -18.39 2.46
CA ILE A 228 -3.51 -18.83 2.79
C ILE A 228 -3.28 -18.83 4.29
N LEU A 229 -3.72 -17.77 4.99
CA LEU A 229 -3.54 -17.66 6.44
C LEU A 229 -4.23 -18.80 7.22
N VAL A 230 -5.42 -19.22 6.81
CA VAL A 230 -6.17 -20.29 7.52
C VAL A 230 -5.83 -21.71 7.07
N ASN A 231 -5.13 -21.86 5.94
CA ASN A 231 -4.92 -23.18 5.34
C ASN A 231 -3.91 -24.01 6.16
N PRO A 232 -4.34 -25.18 6.70
CA PRO A 232 -3.49 -26.00 7.58
C PRO A 232 -2.30 -26.66 6.85
N ASN A 233 -2.32 -26.68 5.51
CA ASN A 233 -1.22 -27.23 4.72
C ASN A 233 -0.02 -26.27 4.61
N PHE A 234 -0.17 -25.01 5.04
CA PHE A 234 0.93 -24.06 5.09
C PHE A 234 1.75 -24.25 6.36
N ASN A 235 2.98 -24.74 6.20
CA ASN A 235 3.92 -24.84 7.30
C ASN A 235 4.55 -23.47 7.59
N TRP A 236 3.93 -22.71 8.49
CA TRP A 236 4.39 -21.39 8.90
C TRP A 236 5.56 -21.46 9.87
N THR A 237 6.64 -20.78 9.52
CA THR A 237 7.83 -20.63 10.37
C THR A 237 8.20 -19.17 10.51
N GLN A 238 8.62 -18.74 11.70
CA GLN A 238 9.08 -17.36 11.89
C GLN A 238 10.59 -17.28 11.67
N SER A 239 11.05 -16.38 10.79
CA SER A 239 12.46 -16.17 10.50
C SER A 239 12.89 -14.75 10.89
N GLY A 240 13.98 -14.63 11.66
CA GLY A 240 14.56 -13.33 12.07
C GLY A 240 15.53 -12.72 11.05
N PHE A 241 15.95 -13.52 10.06
CA PHE A 241 16.87 -13.11 9.01
C PHE A 241 16.22 -13.25 7.64
N VAL A 242 15.81 -12.12 7.08
CA VAL A 242 15.35 -12.04 5.69
C VAL A 242 16.50 -12.42 4.77
N ARG A 243 16.45 -13.66 4.23
CA ARG A 243 17.47 -14.17 3.32
C ARG A 243 17.51 -13.25 2.09
N PRO A 244 18.69 -12.76 1.67
CA PRO A 244 18.77 -12.03 0.42
C PRO A 244 18.26 -12.94 -0.70
N GLN A 245 17.34 -12.43 -1.53
CA GLN A 245 17.10 -13.02 -2.85
C GLN A 245 18.42 -12.95 -3.60
N ARG A 246 19.25 -14.00 -3.49
CA ARG A 246 20.58 -14.02 -4.09
C ARG A 246 20.41 -14.38 -5.56
N PRO A 247 20.84 -13.54 -6.51
CA PRO A 247 21.42 -14.08 -7.73
C PRO A 247 22.60 -14.98 -7.32
N LEU A 248 22.81 -16.09 -8.02
CA LEU A 248 24.03 -16.90 -7.90
C LEU A 248 25.23 -15.95 -7.99
N ARG A 249 25.94 -15.74 -6.88
CA ARG A 249 27.15 -14.92 -6.89
C ARG A 249 28.28 -15.78 -7.48
N PRO A 250 29.14 -15.24 -8.36
CA PRO A 250 30.41 -15.89 -8.65
C PRO A 250 31.17 -16.09 -7.33
N PHE A 251 31.87 -17.23 -7.23
CA PHE A 251 32.76 -17.53 -6.11
C PHE A 251 33.63 -16.31 -5.81
N ARG A 252 33.51 -15.74 -4.61
CA ARG A 252 34.44 -14.71 -4.13
C ARG A 252 35.44 -15.38 -3.20
N PRO A 253 36.76 -15.14 -3.38
CA PRO A 253 37.76 -15.67 -2.46
C PRO A 253 37.51 -15.14 -1.04
N PHE A 254 37.76 -16.01 -0.06
CA PHE A 254 37.64 -15.71 1.36
C PHE A 254 38.53 -14.51 1.72
N ARG A 255 37.96 -13.50 2.39
CA ARG A 255 38.72 -12.38 2.96
C ARG A 255 38.66 -12.48 4.48
N PRO A 256 39.79 -12.71 5.18
CA PRO A 256 39.80 -12.99 6.62
C PRO A 256 39.39 -11.81 7.52
N ASN A 257 39.39 -10.57 7.01
CA ASN A 257 39.05 -9.36 7.79
C ASN A 257 37.90 -8.58 7.15
N ARG A 258 36.71 -9.17 7.11
CA ARG A 258 35.50 -8.40 6.77
C ARG A 258 34.96 -7.80 8.07
N PRO A 259 34.76 -6.47 8.16
CA PRO A 259 34.05 -5.89 9.29
C PRO A 259 32.72 -6.62 9.45
N THR A 260 32.43 -7.10 10.66
CA THR A 260 31.11 -7.59 10.98
C THR A 260 30.13 -6.45 10.69
N PRO A 261 29.11 -6.65 9.83
CA PRO A 261 28.08 -5.64 9.69
C PRO A 261 27.49 -5.37 11.09
N PRO A 262 27.13 -4.12 11.41
CA PRO A 262 26.54 -3.80 12.69
C PRO A 262 25.37 -4.75 12.99
N PRO A 263 25.11 -5.10 14.27
CA PRO A 263 24.00 -5.95 14.65
C PRO A 263 22.73 -5.42 13.98
N ARG A 264 22.19 -6.17 13.02
CA ARG A 264 20.90 -5.82 12.43
C ARG A 264 19.87 -6.29 13.44
N THR A 265 19.07 -5.36 13.97
CA THR A 265 17.84 -5.73 14.70
C THR A 265 17.08 -6.74 13.83
N PRO A 266 16.79 -7.94 14.33
CA PRO A 266 16.06 -8.94 13.56
C PRO A 266 14.74 -8.36 13.06
N LYS A 267 14.38 -8.68 11.82
CA LYS A 267 13.06 -8.36 11.26
C LYS A 267 12.30 -9.68 11.14
N TYR A 268 11.59 -10.04 12.20
CA TYR A 268 10.84 -11.29 12.27
C TYR A 268 9.65 -11.31 11.31
N GLN A 269 9.70 -12.19 10.31
CA GLN A 269 8.58 -12.46 9.41
C GLN A 269 8.15 -13.92 9.50
N TRP A 270 6.92 -14.21 9.06
CA TRP A 270 6.40 -15.56 8.93
C TRP A 270 6.47 -16.00 7.47
N ASP A 271 7.16 -17.12 7.25
CA ASP A 271 7.36 -17.75 5.96
C ASP A 271 6.58 -19.07 5.91
N GLY A 272 5.73 -19.21 4.89
CA GLY A 272 4.95 -20.40 4.57
C GLY A 272 5.42 -21.04 3.26
N ASN A 273 5.53 -22.37 3.25
CA ASN A 273 5.85 -23.20 2.07
C ASN A 273 4.54 -23.75 1.48
N PRO A 274 4.25 -23.63 0.14
CA PRO A 274 5.12 -23.19 -0.97
C PRO A 274 5.18 -21.68 -1.23
N VAL A 275 4.14 -20.91 -0.89
CA VAL A 275 4.12 -19.44 -1.01
C VAL A 275 3.27 -18.83 0.10
N GLY A 276 3.88 -18.17 1.07
CA GLY A 276 3.18 -17.38 2.06
C GLY A 276 4.17 -16.50 2.80
N PHE A 277 3.94 -15.20 2.79
CA PHE A 277 4.68 -14.24 3.62
C PHE A 277 3.65 -13.50 4.47
N MET A 278 3.90 -13.37 5.76
CA MET A 278 3.06 -12.64 6.68
C MET A 278 3.92 -11.88 7.68
N LEU A 279 3.47 -10.68 8.06
CA LEU A 279 3.97 -9.95 9.22
C LEU A 279 3.33 -10.48 10.50
N ASN A 280 3.85 -10.07 11.66
CA ASN A 280 3.17 -10.35 12.93
C ASN A 280 1.76 -9.77 12.95
N THR A 281 1.59 -8.57 12.37
CA THR A 281 0.30 -7.87 12.23
C THR A 281 -0.71 -8.61 11.35
N ASP A 282 -0.24 -9.51 10.48
CA ASP A 282 -1.11 -10.36 9.67
C ASP A 282 -1.47 -11.64 10.43
N VAL A 283 -0.46 -12.33 10.96
CA VAL A 283 -0.66 -13.60 11.70
C VAL A 283 -1.49 -13.37 12.96
N CYS A 284 -1.37 -12.22 13.62
CA CYS A 284 -2.14 -11.91 14.82
C CYS A 284 -3.66 -11.86 14.59
N LEU A 285 -4.11 -11.71 13.34
CA LEU A 285 -5.53 -11.76 12.98
C LEU A 285 -6.13 -13.16 13.16
N TYR A 286 -5.32 -14.22 13.03
CA TYR A 286 -5.77 -15.60 13.13
C TYR A 286 -5.22 -16.34 14.36
N LYS A 287 -4.00 -15.98 14.80
CA LYS A 287 -3.33 -16.56 15.95
C LYS A 287 -3.10 -15.52 17.04
N ASN A 288 -3.37 -15.86 18.29
CA ASN A 288 -3.10 -15.00 19.45
C ASN A 288 -1.60 -14.98 19.74
N LEU A 289 -0.86 -14.18 18.97
CA LEU A 289 0.58 -14.02 19.13
C LEU A 289 0.91 -13.40 20.47
N LYS A 290 1.90 -13.98 21.16
CA LYS A 290 2.57 -13.37 22.31
C LYS A 290 3.98 -13.01 21.87
N LEU A 291 4.29 -11.72 21.81
CA LEU A 291 5.53 -11.23 21.25
C LEU A 291 6.56 -10.92 22.34
N GLU A 292 7.82 -11.14 22.03
CA GLU A 292 8.99 -10.63 22.75
C GLU A 292 9.23 -9.15 22.36
N ALA A 293 10.07 -8.46 23.12
CA ALA A 293 10.35 -7.03 22.90
C ALA A 293 10.97 -6.74 21.52
N ASP A 294 11.64 -7.72 20.92
CA ASP A 294 12.25 -7.63 19.60
C ASP A 294 11.30 -8.06 18.45
N GLY A 295 10.05 -8.41 18.77
CA GLY A 295 9.04 -8.85 17.80
C GLY A 295 9.04 -10.34 17.52
N LYS A 296 9.87 -11.16 18.17
CA LYS A 296 9.80 -12.61 18.04
C LYS A 296 8.54 -13.17 18.71
N SER A 297 7.89 -14.15 18.10
CA SER A 297 6.77 -14.85 18.71
C SER A 297 7.24 -15.88 19.73
N LYS A 298 6.64 -15.88 20.92
CA LYS A 298 6.86 -16.86 22.00
C LYS A 298 6.24 -18.23 21.71
N CYS A 299 5.33 -18.30 20.73
CA CYS A 299 4.68 -19.53 20.28
C CYS A 299 4.86 -19.69 18.76
N THR A 300 4.77 -20.94 18.29
CA THR A 300 4.74 -21.24 16.86
C THR A 300 3.33 -21.07 16.33
N PHE A 301 3.16 -21.05 15.01
CA PHE A 301 1.84 -20.94 14.40
C PHE A 301 0.85 -22.03 14.89
N ASN A 302 1.36 -23.23 15.19
CA ASN A 302 0.56 -24.36 15.65
C ASN A 302 0.32 -24.36 17.16
N THR A 303 1.18 -23.70 17.95
CA THR A 303 1.03 -23.65 19.42
C THR A 303 0.38 -22.37 19.93
N CYS A 304 0.37 -21.30 19.14
CA CYS A 304 -0.42 -20.11 19.46
C CYS A 304 -1.93 -20.45 19.41
N GLY A 305 -2.67 -20.05 20.45
CA GLY A 305 -4.12 -20.17 20.48
C GLY A 305 -4.80 -19.35 19.37
N ALA A 306 -6.08 -19.58 19.14
CA ALA A 306 -6.86 -18.78 18.18
C ALA A 306 -6.92 -17.31 18.62
N SER A 307 -6.79 -16.40 17.65
CA SER A 307 -7.07 -14.98 17.86
C SER A 307 -8.57 -14.73 18.06
N GLU A 308 -8.94 -13.66 18.76
CA GLU A 308 -10.35 -13.25 18.89
C GLU A 308 -10.98 -12.91 17.53
N THR A 309 -10.17 -12.58 16.52
CA THR A 309 -10.62 -12.30 15.14
C THR A 309 -10.59 -13.53 14.23
N ALA A 310 -10.22 -14.71 14.74
CA ALA A 310 -10.05 -15.90 13.92
C ALA A 310 -11.32 -16.34 13.19
N SER A 311 -12.50 -16.13 13.78
CA SER A 311 -13.78 -16.41 13.13
C SER A 311 -14.04 -15.50 11.93
N ILE A 312 -13.74 -14.20 12.04
CA ILE A 312 -13.87 -13.21 10.96
C ILE A 312 -12.92 -13.57 9.81
N VAL A 313 -11.67 -13.93 10.14
CA VAL A 313 -10.68 -14.37 9.15
C VAL A 313 -11.15 -15.62 8.39
N SER A 314 -11.68 -16.62 9.09
CA SER A 314 -12.23 -17.84 8.48
C SER A 314 -13.47 -17.53 7.61
N GLU A 315 -14.33 -16.61 8.04
CA GLU A 315 -15.50 -16.17 7.28
C GLU A 315 -15.09 -15.50 5.97
N TYR A 316 -14.11 -14.58 6.00
CA TYR A 316 -13.58 -13.96 4.79
C TYR A 316 -12.83 -14.94 3.90
N ALA A 317 -12.11 -15.92 4.46
CA ALA A 317 -11.48 -16.99 3.68
C ALA A 317 -12.51 -17.83 2.92
N ALA A 318 -13.67 -18.11 3.53
CA ALA A 318 -14.74 -18.89 2.93
C ALA A 318 -15.59 -18.10 1.92
N ASN A 319 -15.71 -16.77 2.08
CA ASN A 319 -16.64 -15.96 1.28
C ASN A 319 -15.99 -14.68 0.73
N ASN A 320 -15.49 -14.77 -0.51
CA ASN A 320 -14.86 -13.65 -1.21
C ASN A 320 -15.84 -12.49 -1.46
N ALA A 321 -17.12 -12.76 -1.73
CA ALA A 321 -18.11 -11.72 -2.01
C ALA A 321 -18.44 -10.90 -0.76
N LEU A 322 -18.54 -11.56 0.39
CA LEU A 322 -18.69 -10.90 1.67
C LEU A 322 -17.48 -10.02 1.98
N TRP A 323 -16.27 -10.58 1.90
CA TRP A 323 -15.06 -9.79 2.14
C TRP A 323 -14.97 -8.59 1.20
N MET A 324 -15.19 -8.78 -0.11
CA MET A 324 -15.15 -7.67 -1.07
C MET A 324 -16.15 -6.56 -0.74
N LYS A 325 -17.38 -6.93 -0.35
CA LYS A 325 -18.43 -5.97 0.04
C LYS A 325 -18.00 -5.14 1.25
N GLU A 326 -17.45 -5.78 2.28
CA GLU A 326 -17.05 -5.08 3.50
C GLU A 326 -15.74 -4.31 3.32
N PHE A 327 -14.74 -4.91 2.66
CA PHE A 327 -13.50 -4.25 2.26
C PHE A 327 -13.77 -2.96 1.49
N SER A 328 -14.69 -2.98 0.52
CA SER A 328 -15.02 -1.79 -0.27
C SER A 328 -15.52 -0.63 0.59
N LYS A 329 -16.39 -0.92 1.57
CA LYS A 329 -16.90 0.10 2.50
C LYS A 329 -15.81 0.64 3.41
N VAL A 330 -14.93 -0.23 3.90
CA VAL A 330 -13.84 0.17 4.79
C VAL A 330 -12.76 0.94 4.05
N TYR A 331 -12.46 0.56 2.80
CA TYR A 331 -11.55 1.30 1.95
C TYR A 331 -12.10 2.69 1.64
N GLU A 332 -13.41 2.83 1.37
CA GLU A 332 -14.08 4.13 1.25
C GLU A 332 -13.90 4.97 2.54
N LYS A 333 -14.15 4.39 3.71
CA LYS A 333 -13.96 5.06 5.01
C LYS A 333 -12.51 5.50 5.23
N MET A 334 -11.54 4.64 4.90
CA MET A 334 -10.11 4.95 5.00
C MET A 334 -9.70 6.13 4.11
N ILE A 335 -10.13 6.15 2.85
CA ILE A 335 -9.81 7.27 1.93
C ILE A 335 -10.62 8.54 2.23
N SER A 336 -11.58 8.49 3.15
CA SER A 336 -12.31 9.66 3.66
C SER A 336 -11.71 10.21 4.95
N ASN A 337 -10.60 9.66 5.45
CA ASN A 337 -10.02 10.08 6.72
C ASN A 337 -9.68 11.57 6.74
N GLY A 338 -10.09 12.26 7.79
CA GLY A 338 -9.94 13.71 7.94
C GLY A 338 -11.05 14.57 7.32
N TYR A 339 -12.12 13.97 6.77
CA TYR A 339 -13.19 14.71 6.10
C TYR A 339 -14.58 14.13 6.38
N ASP A 340 -15.50 15.00 6.80
CA ASP A 340 -16.92 14.66 6.99
C ASP A 340 -17.83 15.25 5.89
N ASP A 341 -17.28 16.11 5.02
CA ASP A 341 -18.02 16.94 4.06
C ASP A 341 -17.71 16.64 2.58
N LEU A 342 -17.09 15.49 2.29
CA LEU A 342 -16.80 15.08 0.91
C LEU A 342 -18.09 14.88 0.09
N LYS A 343 -18.03 15.30 -1.18
CA LYS A 343 -19.20 15.37 -2.07
C LYS A 343 -19.13 14.30 -3.15
N LEU A 344 -20.29 13.88 -3.63
CA LEU A 344 -20.36 13.12 -4.88
C LEU A 344 -20.05 14.04 -6.07
N PRO A 345 -19.44 13.50 -7.15
CA PRO A 345 -19.37 14.21 -8.42
C PRO A 345 -20.76 14.52 -8.96
N GLY A 346 -20.92 15.70 -9.57
CA GLY A 346 -22.16 16.21 -10.15
C GLY A 346 -22.49 15.70 -11.55
#